data_AF-A0A8T7I324-F1
#
_entry.id   AF-A0A8T7I324-F1
#
_cell.length_a   1.000
_cell.length_b   1.000
_cell.length_c   1.000
_cell.angle_alpha   90.00
_cell.angle_beta   90.00
_cell.angle_gamma   90.00
#
_symmetry.space_group_name_H-M   'P 1'
#
loop_
_entity.id
_entity.type
_entity.pdbx_description
1 polymer ?
#
loop_
_entity_poly.entity_id
_entity_poly.type
_entity_poly.pdbx_seq_one_letter_code
_entity_poly.pdbx_strand_id
1 'polypeptide(L)'
;MVSIQQLDFLLEQYLAKAVSKTDGDSEPRAQLLEALSAANGTSNSQTETQETEPVAASVIQVCSAAMDSFFELLWPIERLQDKHINWADDVVECFKWIWMHQLANNEYHNEFDPLLSFLTKILGPYDHHGGRTLDKVLDKFSQHFKAIKSKTPSSQLIEKVWKMCLFDFNEFQKQVKTFEERVCQFEIQAFNNASASDRATFLIEKAMYGHSVPAWLFRFVQDYWHRYFHLVVLKHGKDSELEQKGVELLAQLMDVMKITEAAEVQQLFATKITPLRTNIRDLLNQIIVNEQELEAFFEQLEIHHITILEGSTPEGENVGLAKPPREITTALEVPAAIKQIRVRDWFLLREYNSHTSEYFCRVAERNLNYGFLLLCNYSGARVASLTFEEVEQLTNSGKLSKLSLAQRYEQTIESFELQLKQQIEHIEKEEESKNKANVKRLLLSRLEQSKQQRMAVKVQQREAKQRAIEREESIAFEQKVKETEAFFDKLIPGATFIDHTSESSMVQFVVKLRNQLLVFVNKRGVRVGQWPTRYLAERLVSGEWEVLSTRQSTEQTMEQLVAHQRQSKISSTGAGT
;
A
#
# COMPACT_ATOMS: atom_id res chain seq x y z
N MET A 1 0.57 -23.20 -0.25
CA MET A 1 0.62 -22.60 -1.60
C MET A 1 -0.75 -22.07 -1.93
N VAL A 2 -0.95 -20.78 -1.70
CA VAL A 2 -2.03 -20.04 -2.34
C VAL A 2 -1.75 -20.10 -3.84
N SER A 3 -2.67 -20.65 -4.63
CA SER A 3 -2.48 -20.72 -6.08
C SER A 3 -2.84 -19.38 -6.70
N ILE A 4 -2.15 -18.99 -7.78
CA ILE A 4 -2.50 -17.80 -8.57
C ILE A 4 -3.98 -17.80 -8.98
N GLN A 5 -4.57 -19.00 -9.12
CA GLN A 5 -6.02 -19.18 -9.32
C GLN A 5 -6.90 -18.56 -8.22
N GLN A 6 -6.48 -18.56 -6.95
CA GLN A 6 -7.24 -17.92 -5.87
C GLN A 6 -7.17 -16.39 -5.99
N LEU A 7 -6.02 -15.87 -6.41
CA LEU A 7 -5.80 -14.45 -6.63
C LEU A 7 -6.59 -13.97 -7.86
N ASP A 8 -6.62 -14.77 -8.92
CA ASP A 8 -7.47 -14.57 -10.10
C ASP A 8 -8.96 -14.54 -9.70
N PHE A 9 -9.43 -15.52 -8.91
CA PHE A 9 -10.82 -15.56 -8.46
C PHE A 9 -11.20 -14.33 -7.62
N LEU A 10 -10.32 -13.87 -6.74
CA LEU A 10 -10.55 -12.65 -5.95
C LEU A 10 -10.58 -11.40 -6.83
N LEU A 11 -9.69 -11.32 -7.83
CA LEU A 11 -9.70 -10.24 -8.79
C LEU A 11 -10.99 -10.26 -9.64
N GLU A 12 -11.45 -11.42 -10.10
CA GLU A 12 -12.73 -11.56 -10.79
C GLU A 12 -13.89 -11.05 -9.91
N GLN A 13 -13.93 -11.45 -8.64
CA GLN A 13 -14.96 -10.97 -7.71
C GLN A 13 -14.88 -9.46 -7.49
N TYR A 14 -13.67 -8.93 -7.34
CA TYR A 14 -13.42 -7.50 -7.18
C TYR A 14 -13.89 -6.72 -8.40
N LEU A 15 -13.60 -7.22 -9.61
CA LEU A 15 -14.00 -6.61 -10.86
C LEU A 15 -15.50 -6.68 -11.09
N ALA A 16 -16.13 -7.84 -10.89
CA ALA A 16 -17.58 -7.99 -11.00
C ALA A 16 -18.32 -6.97 -10.11
N LYS A 17 -17.81 -6.76 -8.88
CA LYS A 17 -18.35 -5.78 -7.94
C LYS A 17 -18.03 -4.34 -8.34
N ALA A 18 -16.83 -4.05 -8.81
CA ALA A 18 -16.46 -2.73 -9.29
C ALA A 18 -17.32 -2.30 -10.49
N VAL A 19 -17.63 -3.21 -11.41
CA VAL A 19 -18.48 -2.92 -12.57
C VAL A 19 -19.95 -2.78 -12.18
N SER A 20 -20.43 -3.53 -11.18
CA SER A 20 -21.81 -3.34 -10.70
C SER A 20 -22.11 -1.92 -10.17
N LYS A 21 -21.08 -1.13 -9.84
CA LYS A 21 -21.23 0.29 -9.46
C LYS A 21 -21.54 1.22 -10.63
N THR A 22 -21.28 0.82 -11.86
CA THR A 22 -21.54 1.62 -13.06
C THR A 22 -22.88 1.19 -13.64
N ASP A 23 -23.87 2.09 -13.64
CA ASP A 23 -25.33 1.89 -13.92
C ASP A 23 -25.71 1.33 -15.33
N GLY A 24 -24.88 0.51 -15.99
CA GLY A 24 -25.13 -0.03 -17.33
C GLY A 24 -25.50 -1.52 -17.34
N ASP A 25 -26.64 -1.87 -17.95
CA ASP A 25 -27.11 -3.25 -18.21
C ASP A 25 -26.27 -4.02 -19.26
N SER A 26 -25.20 -3.42 -19.76
CA SER A 26 -24.31 -3.98 -20.77
C SER A 26 -23.28 -4.93 -20.17
N GLU A 27 -22.99 -6.03 -20.87
CA GLU A 27 -22.02 -7.04 -20.45
C GLU A 27 -20.61 -6.41 -20.28
N PRO A 28 -20.05 -6.34 -19.06
CA PRO A 28 -18.78 -5.66 -18.73
C PRO A 28 -17.60 -6.02 -19.65
N ARG A 29 -17.59 -7.25 -20.15
CA ARG A 29 -16.54 -7.79 -21.02
C ARG A 29 -16.49 -7.13 -22.39
N ALA A 30 -17.65 -6.88 -23.00
CA ALA A 30 -17.73 -6.27 -24.32
C ALA A 30 -17.16 -4.84 -24.30
N GLN A 31 -17.47 -4.09 -23.24
CA GLN A 31 -16.95 -2.74 -23.02
C GLN A 31 -15.45 -2.73 -22.74
N LEU A 32 -14.94 -3.72 -22.00
CA LEU A 32 -13.50 -3.85 -21.77
C LEU A 32 -12.74 -4.15 -23.07
N LEU A 33 -13.24 -5.08 -23.90
CA LEU A 33 -12.67 -5.39 -25.22
C LEU A 33 -12.65 -4.16 -26.13
N GLU A 34 -13.75 -3.40 -26.16
CA GLU A 34 -13.87 -2.19 -26.96
C GLU A 34 -12.89 -1.10 -26.50
N ALA A 35 -12.79 -0.84 -25.20
CA ALA A 35 -11.84 0.13 -24.65
C ALA A 35 -10.37 -0.29 -24.84
N LEU A 36 -10.04 -1.58 -24.71
CA LEU A 36 -8.71 -2.08 -25.02
C LEU A 36 -8.37 -1.96 -26.51
N SER A 37 -9.36 -2.12 -27.39
CA SER A 37 -9.17 -1.92 -28.83
C SER A 37 -8.96 -0.43 -29.18
N ALA A 38 -9.69 0.48 -28.53
CA ALA A 38 -9.54 1.92 -28.68
C ALA A 38 -8.19 2.43 -28.16
N ALA A 39 -7.73 1.91 -27.01
CA ALA A 39 -6.45 2.28 -26.39
C ALA A 39 -5.22 1.85 -27.23
N ASN A 40 -5.34 0.80 -28.05
CA ASN A 40 -4.25 0.31 -28.90
C ASN A 40 -4.17 1.02 -30.28
N GLY A 41 -5.01 2.03 -30.54
CA GLY A 41 -4.84 2.93 -31.69
C GLY A 41 -5.19 2.36 -33.07
N THR A 42 -5.97 1.27 -33.15
CA THR A 42 -6.37 0.65 -34.44
C THR A 42 -7.73 1.11 -34.98
N SER A 43 -8.53 1.88 -34.25
CA SER A 43 -9.83 2.34 -34.75
C SER A 43 -9.71 3.68 -35.48
N ASN A 44 -9.52 3.61 -36.80
CA ASN A 44 -9.58 4.78 -37.70
C ASN A 44 -11.04 5.14 -38.09
N SER A 45 -12.02 4.81 -37.25
CA SER A 45 -13.44 5.07 -37.49
C SER A 45 -13.99 6.03 -36.45
N GLN A 46 -14.15 7.29 -36.85
CA GLN A 46 -14.94 8.29 -36.11
C GLN A 46 -16.43 7.90 -36.21
N THR A 47 -16.94 7.17 -35.23
CA THR A 47 -18.38 7.00 -35.03
C THR A 47 -18.73 7.43 -33.61
N GLU A 48 -19.51 8.50 -33.51
CA GLU A 48 -20.03 9.08 -32.26
C GLU A 48 -20.74 8.02 -31.42
N THR A 49 -20.09 7.56 -30.35
CA THR A 49 -20.67 6.73 -29.29
C THR A 49 -20.32 7.40 -27.95
N GLN A 50 -21.16 8.34 -27.52
CA GLN A 50 -20.87 9.23 -26.38
C GLN A 50 -21.34 8.72 -25.01
N GLU A 51 -21.91 7.52 -24.89
CA GLU A 51 -22.48 7.06 -23.61
C GLU A 51 -21.80 5.81 -23.00
N THR A 52 -20.93 5.10 -23.71
CA THR A 52 -20.28 3.86 -23.20
C THR A 52 -18.87 4.05 -22.63
N GLU A 53 -18.20 5.20 -22.88
CA GLU A 53 -16.85 5.48 -22.39
C GLU A 53 -16.64 5.48 -20.86
N PRO A 54 -17.56 5.97 -20.00
CA PRO A 54 -17.24 6.15 -18.58
C PRO A 54 -17.10 4.83 -17.81
N VAL A 55 -17.80 3.78 -18.23
CA VAL A 55 -17.77 2.48 -17.55
C VAL A 55 -16.45 1.76 -17.81
N ALA A 56 -16.04 1.65 -19.07
CA ALA A 56 -14.81 0.97 -19.43
C ALA A 56 -13.56 1.66 -18.84
N ALA A 57 -13.55 3.00 -18.80
CA ALA A 57 -12.50 3.77 -18.15
C ALA A 57 -12.39 3.45 -16.64
N SER A 58 -13.52 3.31 -15.94
CA SER A 58 -13.54 2.96 -14.52
C SER A 58 -13.00 1.54 -14.27
N VAL A 59 -13.33 0.56 -15.12
CA VAL A 59 -12.85 -0.83 -14.96
C VAL A 59 -11.34 -0.91 -15.19
N ILE A 60 -10.83 -0.25 -16.22
CA ILE A 60 -9.39 -0.18 -16.51
C ILE A 60 -8.64 0.48 -15.35
N GLN A 61 -9.17 1.58 -14.79
CA GLN A 61 -8.54 2.27 -13.66
C GLN A 61 -8.46 1.38 -12.41
N VAL A 62 -9.52 0.62 -12.13
CA VAL A 62 -9.56 -0.31 -10.99
C VAL A 62 -8.59 -1.48 -11.18
N CYS A 63 -8.55 -2.07 -12.38
CA CYS A 63 -7.58 -3.11 -12.76
C CYS A 63 -6.14 -2.61 -12.59
N SER A 64 -5.86 -1.41 -13.12
CA SER A 64 -4.55 -0.79 -13.05
C SER A 64 -4.11 -0.60 -11.60
N ALA A 65 -4.97 -0.02 -10.75
CA ALA A 65 -4.65 0.26 -9.35
C ALA A 65 -4.39 -1.04 -8.53
N ALA A 66 -5.13 -2.11 -8.80
CA ALA A 66 -4.90 -3.41 -8.16
C ALA A 66 -3.54 -4.00 -8.56
N MET A 67 -3.18 -3.91 -9.85
CA MET A 67 -1.88 -4.38 -10.34
C MET A 67 -0.72 -3.52 -9.82
N ASP A 68 -0.90 -2.21 -9.70
CA ASP A 68 0.09 -1.32 -9.09
C ASP A 68 0.34 -1.73 -7.64
N SER A 69 -0.72 -1.94 -6.85
CA SER A 69 -0.62 -2.40 -5.47
C SER A 69 0.07 -3.77 -5.36
N PHE A 70 -0.23 -4.69 -6.29
CA PHE A 70 0.41 -6.00 -6.35
C PHE A 70 1.91 -5.89 -6.59
N PHE A 71 2.32 -5.04 -7.53
CA PHE A 71 3.72 -4.87 -7.87
C PHE A 71 4.50 -4.05 -6.86
N GLU A 72 3.88 -3.10 -6.16
CA GLU A 72 4.46 -2.45 -4.99
C GLU A 72 4.81 -3.45 -3.88
N LEU A 73 3.99 -4.49 -3.70
CA LEU A 73 4.26 -5.55 -2.71
C LEU A 73 5.30 -6.58 -3.19
N LEU A 74 5.33 -6.89 -4.49
CA LEU A 74 6.28 -7.84 -5.09
C LEU A 74 7.67 -7.26 -5.26
N TRP A 75 7.74 -6.02 -5.71
CA TRP A 75 8.95 -5.28 -5.95
C TRP A 75 8.91 -4.10 -5.02
N PRO A 76 9.78 -4.06 -3.99
CA PRO A 76 9.98 -2.83 -3.26
C PRO A 76 10.61 -1.85 -4.25
N ILE A 77 9.79 -1.07 -4.96
CA ILE A 77 10.22 -0.13 -6.01
C ILE A 77 11.23 0.86 -5.43
N GLU A 78 11.09 1.18 -4.15
CA GLU A 78 12.02 1.92 -3.29
C GLU A 78 13.47 1.39 -3.35
N ARG A 79 13.66 0.10 -3.71
CA ARG A 79 14.95 -0.57 -3.78
C ARG A 79 15.53 -0.62 -5.19
N LEU A 80 14.71 -0.36 -6.22
CA LEU A 80 15.20 -0.16 -7.57
C LEU A 80 15.87 1.22 -7.62
N GLN A 81 17.05 1.29 -8.23
CA GLN A 81 17.66 2.60 -8.49
C GLN A 81 16.73 3.43 -9.37
N ASP A 82 16.75 4.76 -9.22
CA ASP A 82 15.94 5.70 -10.04
C ASP A 82 15.96 5.37 -11.54
N LYS A 83 17.11 4.88 -12.03
CA LYS A 83 17.32 4.51 -13.44
C LYS A 83 16.47 3.30 -13.91
N HIS A 84 15.97 2.48 -12.99
CA HIS A 84 15.20 1.27 -13.28
C HIS A 84 13.70 1.42 -13.00
N ILE A 85 13.25 2.59 -12.54
CA ILE A 85 11.83 2.90 -12.40
C ILE A 85 11.13 2.69 -13.75
N ASN A 86 11.69 3.21 -14.84
CA ASN A 86 11.16 3.01 -16.19
C ASN A 86 11.06 1.54 -16.60
N TRP A 87 11.99 0.69 -16.14
CA TRP A 87 11.94 -0.75 -16.42
C TRP A 87 10.80 -1.41 -15.64
N ALA A 88 10.65 -1.08 -14.35
CA ALA A 88 9.53 -1.57 -13.55
C ALA A 88 8.20 -1.14 -14.16
N ASP A 89 8.07 0.13 -14.54
CA ASP A 89 6.88 0.64 -15.22
C ASP A 89 6.61 -0.11 -16.53
N ASP A 90 7.62 -0.35 -17.36
CA ASP A 90 7.48 -1.13 -18.60
C ASP A 90 6.97 -2.56 -18.32
N VAL A 91 7.45 -3.20 -17.24
CA VAL A 91 7.02 -4.54 -16.85
C VAL A 91 5.59 -4.49 -16.31
N VAL A 92 5.28 -3.60 -15.38
CA VAL A 92 3.94 -3.40 -14.80
C VAL A 92 2.93 -3.15 -15.91
N GLU A 93 3.23 -2.24 -16.83
CA GLU A 93 2.40 -1.90 -17.98
C GLU A 93 2.20 -3.10 -18.91
N CYS A 94 3.26 -3.84 -19.21
CA CYS A 94 3.14 -5.07 -20.01
C CYS A 94 2.27 -6.11 -19.32
N PHE A 95 2.42 -6.27 -18.01
CA PHE A 95 1.63 -7.19 -17.22
C PHE A 95 0.15 -6.79 -17.15
N LYS A 96 -0.14 -5.52 -16.86
CA LYS A 96 -1.50 -4.96 -16.92
C LYS A 96 -2.15 -5.23 -18.26
N TRP A 97 -1.42 -4.94 -19.34
CA TRP A 97 -1.94 -5.08 -20.69
C TRP A 97 -2.19 -6.55 -21.08
N ILE A 98 -1.29 -7.48 -20.73
CA ILE A 98 -1.52 -8.92 -20.94
C ILE A 98 -2.74 -9.39 -20.13
N TRP A 99 -2.79 -9.04 -18.85
CA TRP A 99 -3.86 -9.46 -17.95
C TRP A 99 -5.23 -8.94 -18.37
N MET A 100 -5.32 -7.65 -18.73
CA MET A 100 -6.57 -7.08 -19.25
C MET A 100 -7.06 -7.79 -20.50
N HIS A 101 -6.15 -8.17 -21.42
CA HIS A 101 -6.54 -8.90 -22.63
C HIS A 101 -6.98 -10.35 -22.34
N GLN A 102 -6.36 -11.02 -21.37
CA GLN A 102 -6.80 -12.35 -20.92
C GLN A 102 -8.20 -12.29 -20.28
N LEU A 103 -8.43 -11.32 -19.39
CA LEU A 103 -9.72 -11.05 -18.76
C LEU A 103 -10.80 -10.77 -19.81
N ALA A 104 -10.46 -9.98 -20.82
CA ALA A 104 -11.37 -9.63 -21.92
C ALA A 104 -11.82 -10.86 -22.73
N ASN A 105 -10.91 -11.82 -22.94
CA ASN A 105 -11.16 -13.02 -23.74
C ASN A 105 -11.60 -14.24 -22.92
N ASN A 106 -11.66 -14.14 -21.59
CA ASN A 106 -11.89 -15.28 -20.69
C ASN A 106 -10.86 -16.41 -20.88
N GLU A 107 -9.64 -16.04 -21.28
CA GLU A 107 -8.54 -16.96 -21.50
C GLU A 107 -7.49 -16.78 -20.40
N TYR A 108 -7.66 -17.51 -19.30
CA TYR A 108 -6.68 -17.54 -18.22
C TYR A 108 -5.55 -18.49 -18.56
N HIS A 109 -4.49 -17.95 -19.16
CA HIS A 109 -3.31 -18.73 -19.48
C HIS A 109 -2.39 -18.79 -18.25
N ASN A 110 -2.16 -20.01 -17.72
CA ASN A 110 -1.16 -20.29 -16.68
C ASN A 110 0.29 -19.95 -17.10
N GLU A 111 0.49 -19.43 -18.31
CA GLU A 111 1.78 -19.05 -18.88
C GLU A 111 2.39 -17.81 -18.20
N PHE A 112 1.60 -17.15 -17.36
CA PHE A 112 2.02 -16.00 -16.56
C PHE A 112 2.80 -16.39 -15.30
N ASP A 113 2.43 -17.51 -14.69
CA ASP A 113 3.05 -18.02 -13.45
C ASP A 113 4.57 -18.24 -13.62
N PRO A 114 5.08 -18.83 -14.71
CA PRO A 114 6.51 -19.00 -14.92
C PRO A 114 7.25 -17.67 -15.01
N LEU A 115 6.70 -16.69 -15.74
CA LEU A 115 7.31 -15.37 -15.92
C LEU A 115 7.32 -14.59 -14.61
N LEU A 116 6.20 -14.56 -13.89
CA LEU A 116 6.10 -13.88 -12.59
C LEU A 116 6.97 -14.55 -11.53
N SER A 117 6.96 -15.88 -11.46
CA SER A 117 7.83 -16.65 -10.56
C SER A 117 9.30 -16.36 -10.85
N PHE A 118 9.68 -16.26 -12.11
CA PHE A 118 11.03 -15.93 -12.51
C PHE A 118 11.44 -14.50 -12.18
N LEU A 119 10.61 -13.52 -12.52
CA LEU A 119 10.90 -12.12 -12.19
C LEU A 119 11.03 -11.97 -10.67
N THR A 120 10.16 -12.60 -9.89
CA THR A 120 10.28 -12.58 -8.43
C THR A 120 11.58 -13.25 -7.94
N LYS A 121 11.99 -14.38 -8.53
CA LYS A 121 13.26 -15.05 -8.19
C LYS A 121 14.48 -14.18 -8.53
N ILE A 122 14.41 -13.42 -9.63
CA ILE A 122 15.51 -12.54 -10.07
C ILE A 122 15.58 -11.26 -9.25
N LEU A 123 14.42 -10.67 -8.96
CA LEU A 123 14.31 -9.34 -8.37
C LEU A 123 14.19 -9.36 -6.85
N GLY A 124 13.73 -10.48 -6.27
CA GLY A 124 13.66 -10.66 -4.83
C GLY A 124 14.97 -10.35 -4.08
N PRO A 125 16.15 -10.72 -4.61
CA PRO A 125 17.43 -10.33 -4.05
C PRO A 125 18.08 -9.12 -4.76
N TYR A 126 17.33 -8.33 -5.55
CA TYR A 126 17.85 -7.11 -6.14
C TYR A 126 18.03 -6.03 -5.06
N ASP A 127 19.19 -5.39 -5.08
CA ASP A 127 19.46 -4.15 -4.35
C ASP A 127 20.24 -3.16 -5.21
N HIS A 128 20.51 -2.00 -4.62
CA HIS A 128 21.33 -0.94 -5.19
C HIS A 128 22.77 -1.41 -5.52
N HIS A 129 23.18 -2.59 -5.03
CA HIS A 129 24.48 -3.19 -5.25
C HIS A 129 24.46 -4.33 -6.27
N GLY A 130 23.34 -4.55 -7.00
CA GLY A 130 23.21 -5.58 -8.04
C GLY A 130 24.22 -5.47 -9.20
N GLY A 131 24.76 -4.27 -9.43
CA GLY A 131 25.88 -4.01 -10.34
C GLY A 131 25.49 -3.83 -11.82
N ARG A 132 26.39 -3.18 -12.58
CA ARG A 132 26.15 -2.78 -14.00
C ARG A 132 25.77 -3.93 -14.93
N THR A 133 26.21 -5.15 -14.64
CA THR A 133 25.93 -6.30 -15.48
C THR A 133 24.46 -6.71 -15.38
N LEU A 134 23.86 -6.62 -14.18
CA LEU A 134 22.44 -6.89 -13.99
C LEU A 134 21.60 -5.79 -14.64
N ASP A 135 22.02 -4.53 -14.50
CA ASP A 135 21.34 -3.39 -15.12
C ASP A 135 21.15 -3.59 -16.63
N LYS A 136 22.20 -4.07 -17.32
CA LYS A 136 22.13 -4.38 -18.76
C LYS A 136 21.13 -5.50 -19.09
N VAL A 137 20.92 -6.46 -18.19
CA VAL A 137 19.94 -7.53 -18.38
C VAL A 137 18.54 -6.98 -18.22
N LEU A 138 18.32 -6.12 -17.21
CA LEU A 138 17.04 -5.43 -17.02
C LEU A 138 16.72 -4.54 -18.23
N ASP A 139 17.71 -3.80 -18.76
CA ASP A 139 17.51 -3.00 -19.98
C ASP A 139 17.06 -3.85 -21.18
N LYS A 140 17.64 -5.06 -21.35
CA LYS A 140 17.20 -6.00 -22.37
C LYS A 140 15.79 -6.52 -22.11
N PHE A 141 15.44 -6.82 -20.86
CA PHE A 141 14.08 -7.21 -20.51
C PHE A 141 13.08 -6.10 -20.85
N SER A 142 13.40 -4.84 -20.55
CA SER A 142 12.59 -3.66 -20.98
C SER A 142 12.36 -3.67 -22.48
N GLN A 143 13.40 -3.93 -23.28
CA GLN A 143 13.28 -3.97 -24.73
C GLN A 143 12.35 -5.10 -25.20
N HIS A 144 12.41 -6.27 -24.56
CA HIS A 144 11.51 -7.39 -24.86
C HIS A 144 10.06 -7.06 -24.50
N PHE A 145 9.81 -6.42 -23.35
CA PHE A 145 8.47 -5.99 -22.93
C PHE A 145 7.90 -4.87 -23.82
N LYS A 146 8.71 -3.89 -24.20
CA LYS A 146 8.31 -2.83 -25.15
C LYS A 146 7.93 -3.39 -26.52
N ALA A 147 8.63 -4.42 -26.99
CA ALA A 147 8.29 -5.09 -28.24
C ALA A 147 6.91 -5.77 -28.19
N ILE A 148 6.46 -6.23 -27.01
CA ILE A 148 5.12 -6.81 -26.82
C ILE A 148 4.04 -5.72 -26.94
N LYS A 149 4.21 -4.57 -26.28
CA LYS A 149 3.19 -3.50 -26.24
C LYS A 149 2.71 -3.03 -27.62
N SER A 150 3.54 -3.23 -28.66
CA SER A 150 3.22 -2.88 -30.05
C SER A 150 2.35 -3.89 -30.82
N LYS A 151 2.03 -5.05 -30.25
CA LYS A 151 1.33 -6.17 -30.93
C LYS A 151 0.20 -6.67 -30.06
N THR A 152 -0.85 -7.27 -30.61
CA THR A 152 -1.89 -7.98 -29.81
C THR A 152 -1.26 -9.13 -29.01
N PRO A 153 -1.59 -9.32 -27.71
CA PRO A 153 -0.98 -10.37 -26.92
C PRO A 153 -1.52 -11.70 -27.40
N SER A 154 -0.61 -12.61 -27.70
CA SER A 154 -0.92 -14.03 -27.89
C SER A 154 -0.06 -14.85 -26.95
N SER A 155 -0.57 -16.01 -26.54
CA SER A 155 0.19 -17.00 -25.73
C SER A 155 1.58 -17.25 -26.34
N GLN A 156 1.68 -17.40 -27.66
CA GLN A 156 2.95 -17.57 -28.38
C GLN A 156 3.92 -16.38 -28.23
N LEU A 157 3.40 -15.14 -28.18
CA LEU A 157 4.23 -13.95 -27.99
C LEU A 157 4.76 -13.87 -26.55
N ILE A 158 3.92 -14.18 -25.57
CA ILE A 158 4.29 -14.24 -24.14
C ILE A 158 5.36 -15.31 -23.94
N GLU A 159 5.14 -16.52 -24.44
CA GLU A 159 6.09 -17.63 -24.37
C GLU A 159 7.43 -17.28 -25.04
N LYS A 160 7.38 -16.57 -26.18
CA LYS A 160 8.59 -16.09 -26.87
C LYS A 160 9.37 -15.10 -26.00
N VAL A 161 8.73 -14.10 -25.41
CA VAL A 161 9.42 -13.13 -24.55
C VAL A 161 9.94 -13.78 -23.27
N TRP A 162 9.17 -14.69 -22.68
CA TRP A 162 9.63 -15.52 -21.59
C TRP A 162 10.94 -16.24 -21.93
N LYS A 163 10.98 -16.94 -23.08
CA LYS A 163 12.19 -17.62 -23.57
C LYS A 163 13.35 -16.66 -23.81
N MET A 164 13.09 -15.45 -24.32
CA MET A 164 14.12 -14.43 -24.53
C MET A 164 14.69 -13.90 -23.20
N CYS A 165 13.84 -13.61 -22.22
CA CYS A 165 14.27 -13.19 -20.89
C CYS A 165 15.09 -14.29 -20.19
N LEU A 166 14.61 -15.54 -20.29
CA LEU A 166 15.32 -16.69 -19.74
C LEU A 166 16.68 -16.89 -20.42
N PHE A 167 16.77 -16.72 -21.74
CA PHE A 167 18.02 -16.79 -22.48
C PHE A 167 19.03 -15.73 -22.00
N ASP A 168 18.62 -14.45 -21.96
CA ASP A 168 19.48 -13.36 -21.51
C ASP A 168 19.92 -13.53 -20.05
N PHE A 169 19.03 -14.04 -19.19
CA PHE A 169 19.38 -14.34 -17.80
C PHE A 169 20.38 -15.49 -17.67
N ASN A 170 20.22 -16.54 -18.46
CA ASN A 170 21.16 -17.66 -18.45
C ASN A 170 22.56 -17.23 -18.92
N GLU A 171 22.64 -16.37 -19.94
CA GLU A 171 23.90 -15.77 -20.37
C GLU A 171 24.52 -14.90 -19.28
N PHE A 172 23.71 -14.11 -18.59
CA PHE A 172 24.14 -13.35 -17.41
C PHE A 172 24.68 -14.27 -16.30
N GLN A 173 23.97 -15.35 -15.96
CA GLN A 173 24.42 -16.30 -14.93
C GLN A 173 25.75 -16.96 -15.29
N LYS A 174 25.98 -17.28 -16.57
CA LYS A 174 27.28 -17.80 -17.03
C LYS A 174 28.39 -16.78 -16.79
N GLN A 175 28.16 -15.51 -17.13
CA GLN A 175 29.13 -14.44 -16.90
C GLN A 175 29.42 -14.24 -15.41
N VAL A 176 28.38 -14.15 -14.59
CA VAL A 176 28.51 -14.02 -13.13
C VAL A 176 29.29 -15.19 -12.55
N LYS A 177 29.01 -16.43 -12.98
CA LYS A 177 29.73 -17.61 -12.50
C LYS A 177 31.24 -17.50 -12.73
N THR A 178 31.68 -17.06 -13.92
CA THR A 178 33.11 -16.87 -14.19
C THR A 178 33.75 -15.76 -13.35
N PHE A 179 32.96 -14.78 -12.93
CA PHE A 179 33.44 -13.72 -12.06
C PHE A 179 33.51 -14.20 -10.61
N GLU A 180 32.49 -14.92 -10.13
CA GLU A 180 32.49 -15.57 -8.82
C GLU A 180 33.65 -16.56 -8.68
N GLU A 181 33.89 -17.43 -9.67
CA GLU A 181 35.01 -18.37 -9.67
C GLU A 181 36.36 -17.64 -9.50
N ARG A 182 36.54 -16.47 -10.13
CA ARG A 182 37.74 -15.64 -9.97
C ARG A 182 37.84 -15.01 -8.59
N VAL A 183 36.75 -14.49 -8.05
CA VAL A 183 36.71 -13.94 -6.68
C VAL A 183 37.01 -15.04 -5.66
N CYS A 184 36.42 -16.24 -5.83
CA CYS A 184 36.68 -17.40 -4.98
C CYS A 184 38.15 -17.80 -5.02
N GLN A 185 38.75 -17.89 -6.22
CA GLN A 185 40.18 -18.20 -6.37
C GLN A 185 41.07 -17.17 -5.70
N PHE A 186 40.76 -15.88 -5.85
CA PHE A 186 41.50 -14.80 -5.20
C PHE A 186 41.43 -14.90 -3.67
N GLU A 187 40.24 -15.14 -3.12
CA GLU A 187 40.06 -15.32 -1.67
C GLU A 187 40.79 -16.56 -1.15
N ILE A 188 40.64 -17.71 -1.82
CA ILE A 188 41.35 -18.94 -1.46
C ILE A 188 42.87 -18.71 -1.49
N GLN A 189 43.37 -17.98 -2.49
CA GLN A 189 44.79 -17.63 -2.56
C GLN A 189 45.21 -16.71 -1.41
N ALA A 190 44.38 -15.70 -1.06
CA ALA A 190 44.64 -14.83 0.08
C ALA A 190 44.68 -15.61 1.41
N PHE A 191 43.74 -16.53 1.64
CA PHE A 191 43.74 -17.42 2.80
C PHE A 191 44.94 -18.37 2.81
N ASN A 192 45.31 -18.93 1.65
CA ASN A 192 46.51 -19.75 1.54
C ASN A 192 47.78 -18.97 1.88
N ASN A 193 47.91 -17.75 1.39
CA ASN A 193 49.03 -16.88 1.70
C ASN A 193 49.08 -16.54 3.19
N ALA A 194 47.94 -16.20 3.79
CA ALA A 194 47.84 -15.92 5.22
C ALA A 194 48.21 -17.16 6.05
N SER A 195 47.60 -18.31 5.77
CA SER A 195 47.89 -19.57 6.48
C SER A 195 49.34 -20.03 6.29
N ALA A 196 49.93 -19.83 5.11
CA ALA A 196 51.33 -20.14 4.86
C ALA A 196 52.27 -19.21 5.66
N SER A 197 51.92 -17.93 5.76
CA SER A 197 52.64 -16.95 6.58
C SER A 197 52.56 -17.29 8.07
N ASP A 198 51.37 -17.62 8.57
CA ASP A 198 51.16 -18.00 9.97
C ASP A 198 51.93 -19.28 10.30
N ARG A 199 51.92 -20.26 9.38
CA ARG A 199 52.71 -21.49 9.53
C ARG A 199 54.21 -21.22 9.52
N ALA A 200 54.70 -20.38 8.60
CA ALA A 200 56.11 -20.00 8.54
C ALA A 200 56.57 -19.34 9.85
N THR A 201 55.75 -18.41 10.36
CA THR A 201 55.98 -17.74 11.65
C THR A 201 56.02 -18.76 12.79
N PHE A 202 55.03 -19.66 12.86
CA PHE A 202 54.99 -20.72 13.87
C PHE A 202 56.21 -21.64 13.84
N LEU A 203 56.67 -22.06 12.66
CA LEU A 203 57.84 -22.94 12.52
C LEU A 203 59.12 -22.25 13.01
N ILE A 204 59.29 -20.97 12.66
CA ILE A 204 60.42 -20.16 13.12
C ILE A 204 60.35 -19.97 14.63
N GLU A 205 59.20 -19.57 15.14
CA GLU A 205 59.01 -19.36 16.58
C GLU A 205 59.29 -20.65 17.36
N LYS A 206 58.81 -21.79 16.86
CA LYS A 206 59.05 -23.10 17.48
C LYS A 206 60.53 -23.48 17.47
N ALA A 207 61.24 -23.24 16.37
CA ALA A 207 62.66 -23.56 16.28
C ALA A 207 63.54 -22.63 17.13
N MET A 208 63.15 -21.36 17.28
CA MET A 208 63.88 -20.36 18.04
C MET A 208 63.47 -20.31 19.53
N TYR A 209 62.39 -20.99 19.92
CA TYR A 209 61.89 -20.95 21.29
C TYR A 209 62.91 -21.51 22.28
N GLY A 210 63.21 -20.73 23.33
CA GLY A 210 64.22 -21.09 24.32
C GLY A 210 65.67 -20.85 23.89
N HIS A 211 65.89 -20.33 22.68
CA HIS A 211 67.20 -19.91 22.20
C HIS A 211 67.38 -18.39 22.34
N SER A 212 68.59 -17.99 22.70
CA SER A 212 69.04 -16.60 22.77
C SER A 212 70.00 -16.39 21.60
N VAL A 213 69.59 -15.64 20.58
CA VAL A 213 70.37 -15.47 19.35
C VAL A 213 70.77 -14.02 19.10
N PRO A 214 71.90 -13.76 18.42
CA PRO A 214 72.25 -12.41 18.00
C PRO A 214 71.19 -11.77 17.11
N ALA A 215 70.99 -10.45 17.25
CA ALA A 215 70.00 -9.70 16.48
C ALA A 215 70.15 -9.84 14.95
N TRP A 216 71.37 -10.00 14.43
CA TRP A 216 71.61 -10.19 12.99
C TRP A 216 71.06 -11.53 12.49
N LEU A 217 71.22 -12.60 13.27
CA LEU A 217 70.69 -13.93 12.96
C LEU A 217 69.16 -13.91 13.05
N PHE A 218 68.60 -13.27 14.07
CA PHE A 218 67.15 -13.12 14.20
C PHE A 218 66.55 -12.45 12.95
N ARG A 219 67.13 -11.35 12.48
CA ARG A 219 66.69 -10.67 11.24
C ARG A 219 66.79 -11.59 10.02
N PHE A 220 67.93 -12.28 9.87
CA PHE A 220 68.11 -13.22 8.78
C PHE A 220 67.05 -14.35 8.77
N VAL A 221 66.76 -14.94 9.94
CA VAL A 221 65.72 -15.98 10.04
C VAL A 221 64.34 -15.39 9.69
N GLN A 222 64.00 -14.21 10.22
CA GLN A 222 62.71 -13.57 9.93
C GLN A 222 62.55 -13.20 8.45
N ASP A 223 63.61 -12.75 7.78
CA ASP A 223 63.49 -12.30 6.39
C ASP A 223 63.55 -13.47 5.39
N TYR A 224 64.48 -14.39 5.58
CA TYR A 224 64.78 -15.43 4.60
C TYR A 224 64.14 -16.77 4.92
N TRP A 225 64.19 -17.22 6.18
CA TRP A 225 63.52 -18.47 6.55
C TRP A 225 62.00 -18.33 6.49
N HIS A 226 61.45 -17.17 6.84
CA HIS A 226 60.01 -16.96 6.71
C HIS A 226 59.59 -17.05 5.25
N ARG A 227 60.30 -16.37 4.34
CA ARG A 227 60.04 -16.45 2.90
C ARG A 227 60.20 -17.87 2.37
N TYR A 228 61.20 -18.61 2.86
CA TYR A 228 61.39 -20.01 2.50
C TYR A 228 60.18 -20.86 2.89
N PHE A 229 59.83 -20.88 4.18
CA PHE A 229 58.72 -21.69 4.69
C PHE A 229 57.39 -21.27 4.06
N HIS A 230 57.16 -19.97 3.90
CA HIS A 230 55.96 -19.45 3.25
C HIS A 230 55.81 -20.02 1.83
N LEU A 231 56.86 -19.96 1.00
CA LEU A 231 56.81 -20.48 -0.37
C LEU A 231 56.71 -22.01 -0.42
N VAL A 232 57.40 -22.72 0.47
CA VAL A 232 57.32 -24.19 0.55
C VAL A 232 55.91 -24.63 0.91
N VAL A 233 55.30 -24.02 1.93
CA VAL A 233 53.93 -24.34 2.33
C VAL A 233 52.93 -24.02 1.21
N LEU A 234 53.12 -22.91 0.47
CA LEU A 234 52.27 -22.59 -0.68
C LEU A 234 52.40 -23.58 -1.85
N LYS A 235 53.62 -24.05 -2.16
CA LYS A 235 53.88 -24.88 -3.34
C LYS A 235 53.73 -26.38 -3.08
N HIS A 236 54.15 -26.85 -1.90
CA HIS A 236 54.26 -28.26 -1.56
C HIS A 236 53.28 -28.70 -0.46
N GLY A 237 52.55 -27.76 0.14
CA GLY A 237 51.65 -28.03 1.24
C GLY A 237 52.36 -28.17 2.59
N LYS A 238 51.56 -28.35 3.64
CA LYS A 238 52.02 -28.55 5.01
C LYS A 238 52.67 -29.93 5.16
N ASP A 239 53.67 -30.00 6.04
CA ASP A 239 54.40 -31.20 6.42
C ASP A 239 55.15 -31.88 5.25
N SER A 240 55.44 -31.13 4.19
CA SER A 240 56.23 -31.60 3.05
C SER A 240 57.68 -31.93 3.47
N GLU A 241 58.36 -32.83 2.73
CA GLU A 241 59.77 -33.18 3.00
C GLU A 241 60.69 -31.94 2.98
N LEU A 242 60.38 -30.96 2.12
CA LEU A 242 61.11 -29.69 2.06
C LEU A 242 60.89 -28.84 3.32
N GLU A 243 59.66 -28.78 3.83
CA GLU A 243 59.37 -28.10 5.11
C GLU A 243 60.16 -28.75 6.24
N GLN A 244 60.12 -30.09 6.34
CA GLN A 244 60.84 -30.85 7.37
C GLN A 244 62.34 -30.62 7.30
N LYS A 245 62.93 -30.68 6.10
CA LYS A 245 64.36 -30.39 5.88
C LYS A 245 64.72 -28.96 6.29
N GLY A 246 63.88 -27.97 5.96
CA GLY A 246 64.08 -26.59 6.37
C GLY A 246 64.04 -26.42 7.90
N VAL A 247 63.07 -27.06 8.56
CA VAL A 247 62.96 -27.07 10.04
C VAL A 247 64.18 -27.73 10.68
N GLU A 248 64.65 -28.85 10.12
CA GLU A 248 65.84 -29.55 10.61
C GLU A 248 67.10 -28.69 10.48
N LEU A 249 67.33 -28.05 9.33
CA LEU A 249 68.48 -27.17 9.14
C LEU A 249 68.42 -25.93 10.02
N LEU A 250 67.23 -25.36 10.24
CA LEU A 250 67.05 -24.25 11.17
C LEU A 250 67.35 -24.69 12.61
N ALA A 251 66.91 -25.88 13.02
CA ALA A 251 67.23 -26.43 14.35
C ALA A 251 68.74 -26.68 14.51
N GLN A 252 69.41 -27.27 13.50
CA GLN A 252 70.86 -27.46 13.49
C GLN A 252 71.61 -26.12 13.59
N LEU A 253 71.13 -25.07 12.91
CA LEU A 253 71.67 -23.72 13.04
C LEU A 253 71.50 -23.20 14.47
N MET A 254 70.32 -23.34 15.06
CA MET A 254 70.08 -22.93 16.45
C MET A 254 70.95 -23.70 17.45
N ASP A 255 71.29 -24.96 17.18
CA ASP A 255 72.19 -25.76 18.02
C ASP A 255 73.66 -25.36 17.87
N VAL A 256 74.12 -25.04 16.65
CA VAL A 256 75.46 -24.51 16.42
C VAL A 256 75.67 -23.18 17.16
N MET A 257 74.63 -22.34 17.22
CA MET A 257 74.66 -21.07 17.96
C MET A 257 74.67 -21.20 19.49
N LYS A 258 74.43 -22.40 20.04
CA LYS A 258 74.55 -22.65 21.49
C LYS A 258 76.00 -22.89 21.94
N ILE A 259 76.91 -23.17 21.01
CA ILE A 259 78.28 -23.52 21.34
C ILE A 259 78.97 -22.28 21.92
N THR A 260 79.56 -22.42 23.11
CA THR A 260 80.27 -21.33 23.79
C THR A 260 81.73 -21.65 24.09
N GLU A 261 82.16 -22.91 23.88
CA GLU A 261 83.51 -23.37 24.16
C GLU A 261 84.35 -23.53 22.88
N ALA A 262 85.55 -22.97 22.87
CA ALA A 262 86.48 -23.04 21.72
C ALA A 262 86.81 -24.48 21.30
N ALA A 263 86.99 -25.40 22.25
CA ALA A 263 87.32 -26.79 21.95
C ALA A 263 86.18 -27.50 21.18
N GLU A 264 84.93 -27.22 21.55
CA GLU A 264 83.75 -27.77 20.89
C GLU A 264 83.58 -27.17 19.49
N VAL A 265 83.79 -25.86 19.31
CA VAL A 265 83.79 -25.23 17.98
C VAL A 265 84.83 -25.90 17.08
N GLN A 266 86.07 -26.09 17.56
CA GLN A 266 87.14 -26.69 16.76
C GLN A 266 86.82 -28.12 16.34
N GLN A 267 86.23 -28.92 17.23
CA GLN A 267 85.82 -30.29 16.93
C GLN A 267 84.68 -30.34 15.91
N LEU A 268 83.68 -29.45 16.05
CA LEU A 268 82.46 -29.48 15.25
C LEU A 268 82.56 -28.68 13.93
N PHE A 269 83.61 -27.86 13.75
CA PHE A 269 83.74 -26.98 12.59
C PHE A 269 83.65 -27.73 11.27
N ALA A 270 84.52 -28.73 11.07
CA ALA A 270 84.57 -29.52 9.84
C ALA A 270 83.39 -30.49 9.69
N THR A 271 82.88 -31.05 10.80
CA THR A 271 81.88 -32.12 10.76
C THR A 271 80.44 -31.62 10.74
N LYS A 272 80.15 -30.45 11.32
CA LYS A 272 78.80 -29.90 11.46
C LYS A 272 78.66 -28.51 10.86
N ILE A 273 79.55 -27.56 11.17
CA ILE A 273 79.40 -26.16 10.77
C ILE A 273 79.57 -25.99 9.25
N THR A 274 80.64 -26.55 8.65
CA THR A 274 80.86 -26.46 7.20
C THR A 274 79.74 -27.12 6.37
N PRO A 275 79.33 -28.38 6.65
CA PRO A 275 78.21 -28.99 5.94
C PRO A 275 76.88 -28.23 6.12
N LEU A 276 76.63 -27.67 7.31
CA LEU A 276 75.44 -26.86 7.56
C LEU A 276 75.41 -25.61 6.67
N ARG A 277 76.52 -24.90 6.52
CA ARG A 277 76.62 -23.74 5.61
C ARG A 277 76.27 -24.13 4.18
N THR A 278 76.83 -25.22 3.67
CA THR A 278 76.53 -25.72 2.32
C THR A 278 75.05 -26.09 2.19
N ASN A 279 74.49 -26.82 3.15
CA ASN A 279 73.09 -27.24 3.12
C ASN A 279 72.12 -26.05 3.20
N ILE A 280 72.41 -25.05 4.03
CA ILE A 280 71.62 -23.81 4.10
C ILE A 280 71.72 -23.06 2.77
N ARG A 281 72.93 -22.95 2.18
CA ARG A 281 73.13 -22.31 0.89
C ARG A 281 72.32 -22.99 -0.20
N ASP A 282 72.43 -24.31 -0.33
CA ASP A 282 71.72 -25.11 -1.33
C ASP A 282 70.20 -25.03 -1.19
N LEU A 283 69.72 -24.97 0.05
CA LEU A 283 68.30 -24.86 0.34
C LEU A 283 67.78 -23.46 0.00
N LEU A 284 68.47 -22.42 0.49
CA LEU A 284 68.01 -21.05 0.33
C LEU A 284 68.21 -20.52 -1.10
N ASN A 285 69.19 -21.01 -1.86
CA ASN A 285 69.36 -20.68 -3.28
C ASN A 285 68.17 -21.08 -4.16
N GLN A 286 67.29 -21.96 -3.67
CA GLN A 286 66.04 -22.32 -4.37
C GLN A 286 64.99 -21.20 -4.30
N ILE A 287 65.15 -20.23 -3.39
CA ILE A 287 64.12 -19.26 -3.00
C ILE A 287 64.63 -17.81 -2.91
N ILE A 288 65.85 -17.62 -2.41
CA ILE A 288 66.52 -16.33 -2.26
C ILE A 288 67.21 -15.95 -3.56
N VAL A 289 67.03 -14.69 -3.97
CA VAL A 289 67.58 -14.14 -5.22
C VAL A 289 68.89 -13.38 -4.99
N ASN A 290 69.19 -12.96 -3.74
CA ASN A 290 70.37 -12.16 -3.43
C ASN A 290 71.49 -13.00 -2.78
N GLU A 291 72.47 -13.42 -3.58
CA GLU A 291 73.65 -14.18 -3.13
C GLU A 291 74.54 -13.38 -2.17
N GLN A 292 74.59 -12.04 -2.30
CA GLN A 292 75.44 -11.19 -1.46
C GLN A 292 74.99 -11.16 0.00
N GLU A 293 73.67 -11.10 0.24
CA GLU A 293 73.10 -11.14 1.59
C GLU A 293 73.37 -12.49 2.27
N LEU A 294 73.33 -13.57 1.49
CA LEU A 294 73.63 -14.91 1.97
C LEU A 294 75.12 -15.08 2.31
N GLU A 295 76.02 -14.54 1.50
CA GLU A 295 77.46 -14.53 1.82
C GLU A 295 77.77 -13.67 3.05
N ALA A 296 77.16 -12.47 3.16
CA ALA A 296 77.32 -11.62 4.34
C ALA A 296 76.83 -12.31 5.62
N PHE A 297 75.73 -13.07 5.54
CA PHE A 297 75.25 -13.90 6.64
C PHE A 297 76.28 -14.97 7.04
N PHE A 298 76.84 -15.68 6.07
CA PHE A 298 77.84 -16.72 6.36
C PHE A 298 79.16 -16.15 6.89
N GLU A 299 79.56 -14.96 6.43
CA GLU A 299 80.70 -14.24 6.98
C GLU A 299 80.46 -13.86 8.45
N GLN A 300 79.28 -13.34 8.80
CA GLN A 300 78.93 -13.05 10.19
C GLN A 300 78.87 -14.31 11.05
N LEU A 301 78.33 -15.41 10.51
CA LEU A 301 78.33 -16.71 11.19
C LEU A 301 79.76 -17.22 11.43
N GLU A 302 80.66 -17.01 10.49
CA GLU A 302 82.07 -17.39 10.61
C GLU A 302 82.80 -16.53 11.66
N ILE A 303 82.62 -15.20 11.60
CA ILE A 303 83.15 -14.26 12.60
C ILE A 303 82.68 -14.62 14.01
N HIS A 304 81.40 -15.00 14.17
CA HIS A 304 80.85 -15.42 15.45
C HIS A 304 81.62 -16.62 16.04
N HIS A 305 81.89 -17.64 15.24
CA HIS A 305 82.64 -18.83 15.69
C HIS A 305 84.13 -18.56 15.89
N ILE A 306 84.76 -17.72 15.06
CA ILE A 306 86.15 -17.30 15.26
C ILE A 306 86.31 -16.57 16.59
N THR A 307 85.38 -15.69 16.93
CA THR A 307 85.39 -14.95 18.20
C THR A 307 85.39 -15.90 19.41
N ILE A 308 84.61 -16.98 19.34
CA ILE A 308 84.57 -18.03 20.36
C ILE A 308 85.91 -18.80 20.41
N LEU A 309 86.50 -19.13 19.26
CA LEU A 309 87.81 -19.79 19.17
C LEU A 309 88.94 -18.93 19.77
N GLU A 310 88.86 -17.61 19.62
CA GLU A 310 89.77 -16.64 20.22
C GLU A 310 89.55 -16.46 21.73
N GLY A 311 88.58 -17.15 22.32
CA GLY A 311 88.25 -17.09 23.75
C GLY A 311 87.45 -15.87 24.16
N SER A 312 86.92 -15.11 23.21
CA SER A 312 86.06 -13.97 23.45
C SER A 312 84.58 -14.36 23.39
N THR A 313 83.74 -13.73 24.21
CA THR A 313 82.28 -13.89 24.08
C THR A 313 81.77 -13.01 22.94
N PRO A 314 81.06 -13.54 21.95
CA PRO A 314 80.53 -12.75 20.85
C PRO A 314 79.70 -11.56 21.34
N GLU A 315 80.04 -10.35 20.90
CA GLU A 315 79.31 -9.14 21.24
C GLU A 315 78.00 -9.07 20.43
N GLY A 316 76.89 -8.75 21.11
CA GLY A 316 75.61 -8.54 20.45
C GLY A 316 74.43 -8.48 21.41
N GLU A 317 73.41 -7.68 21.06
CA GLU A 317 72.11 -7.76 21.72
C GLU A 317 71.46 -9.08 21.32
N ASN A 318 71.33 -9.97 22.31
CA ASN A 318 70.66 -11.24 22.13
C ASN A 318 69.15 -11.05 22.20
N VAL A 319 68.46 -11.54 21.18
CA VAL A 319 67.00 -11.57 21.10
C VAL A 319 66.54 -12.99 21.38
N GLY A 320 65.60 -13.13 22.33
CA GLY A 320 64.95 -14.39 22.66
C GLY A 320 63.45 -14.27 22.54
N LEU A 321 62.79 -15.33 22.08
CA LEU A 321 61.33 -15.40 22.07
C LEU A 321 60.82 -15.70 23.49
N ALA A 322 60.23 -14.70 24.14
CA ALA A 322 59.75 -14.81 25.52
C ALA A 322 58.44 -15.61 25.68
N LYS A 323 57.72 -15.86 24.57
CA LYS A 323 56.42 -16.55 24.59
C LYS A 323 56.52 -17.87 23.82
N PRO A 324 55.90 -18.95 24.33
CA PRO A 324 55.78 -20.18 23.56
C PRO A 324 55.01 -19.93 22.26
N PRO A 325 55.35 -20.66 21.18
CA PRO A 325 54.64 -20.55 19.91
C PRO A 325 53.15 -20.79 20.13
N ARG A 326 52.30 -19.97 19.53
CA ARG A 326 50.86 -20.20 19.58
C ARG A 326 50.55 -21.46 18.76
N GLU A 327 49.97 -22.49 19.38
CA GLU A 327 49.53 -23.66 18.64
C GLU A 327 48.48 -23.25 17.61
N ILE A 328 48.72 -23.61 16.35
CA ILE A 328 47.74 -23.46 15.27
C ILE A 328 46.76 -24.62 15.44
N THR A 329 45.63 -24.39 16.09
CA THR A 329 44.52 -25.36 16.18
C THR A 329 44.02 -25.69 14.78
N THR A 330 44.26 -26.92 14.33
CA THR A 330 43.97 -27.40 12.96
C THR A 330 42.54 -27.92 12.78
N ALA A 331 41.81 -28.20 13.86
CA ALA A 331 40.44 -28.65 13.80
C ALA A 331 39.48 -27.48 14.08
N LEU A 332 39.05 -26.81 13.01
CA LEU A 332 37.89 -25.92 13.08
C LEU A 332 36.65 -26.80 13.32
N GLU A 333 36.10 -26.76 14.53
CA GLU A 333 34.77 -27.28 14.76
C GLU A 333 33.78 -26.48 13.91
N VAL A 334 33.11 -27.15 12.98
CA VAL A 334 32.13 -26.49 12.11
C VAL A 334 30.76 -26.54 12.81
N PRO A 335 30.18 -25.39 13.19
CA PRO A 335 28.85 -25.32 13.78
C PRO A 335 27.80 -26.00 12.90
N ALA A 336 26.82 -26.67 13.53
CA ALA A 336 25.77 -27.40 12.81
C ALA A 336 24.94 -26.50 11.87
N ALA A 337 24.73 -25.23 12.25
CA ALA A 337 24.03 -24.24 11.43
C ALA A 337 24.76 -24.00 10.09
N ILE A 338 26.09 -23.93 10.10
CA ILE A 338 26.91 -23.66 8.91
C ILE A 338 26.93 -24.87 7.96
N LYS A 339 26.83 -26.09 8.51
CA LYS A 339 26.70 -27.31 7.69
C LYS A 339 25.44 -27.30 6.83
N GLN A 340 24.38 -26.61 7.26
CA GLN A 340 23.13 -26.48 6.51
C GLN A 340 23.17 -25.42 5.41
N ILE A 341 24.12 -24.47 5.47
CA ILE A 341 24.29 -23.43 4.46
C ILE A 341 24.85 -24.05 3.18
N ARG A 342 24.15 -23.91 2.06
CA ARG A 342 24.60 -24.41 0.76
C ARG A 342 25.18 -23.29 -0.10
N VAL A 343 26.10 -23.66 -0.99
CA VAL A 343 26.50 -22.76 -2.08
C VAL A 343 25.25 -22.40 -2.89
N ARG A 344 25.13 -21.12 -3.26
CA ARG A 344 23.95 -20.48 -3.88
C ARG A 344 22.77 -20.16 -2.96
N ASP A 345 22.83 -20.48 -1.67
CA ASP A 345 21.84 -19.95 -0.73
C ASP A 345 21.94 -18.42 -0.67
N TRP A 346 20.79 -17.76 -0.59
CA TRP A 346 20.68 -16.30 -0.45
C TRP A 346 20.54 -15.91 1.01
N PHE A 347 21.16 -14.79 1.36
CA PHE A 347 21.15 -14.19 2.68
C PHE A 347 20.95 -12.68 2.57
N LEU A 348 20.32 -12.12 3.59
CA LEU A 348 20.26 -10.70 3.85
C LEU A 348 21.28 -10.38 4.96
N LEU A 349 22.28 -9.57 4.61
CA LEU A 349 23.33 -9.11 5.52
C LEU A 349 23.08 -7.64 5.89
N ARG A 350 22.93 -7.37 7.19
CA ARG A 350 22.65 -6.05 7.75
C ARG A 350 23.86 -5.51 8.50
N GLU A 351 24.14 -4.22 8.34
CA GLU A 351 25.12 -3.48 9.16
C GLU A 351 26.56 -4.03 9.15
N TYR A 352 27.03 -4.55 8.01
CA TYR A 352 28.36 -5.18 7.93
C TYR A 352 29.54 -4.19 8.10
N ASN A 353 29.35 -2.89 7.81
CA ASN A 353 30.42 -1.88 7.85
C ASN A 353 29.97 -0.52 8.43
N SER A 354 29.27 -0.50 9.57
CA SER A 354 28.78 0.72 10.26
C SER A 354 27.75 1.59 9.52
N HIS A 355 27.48 1.28 8.24
CA HIS A 355 26.35 1.84 7.50
C HIS A 355 25.11 0.96 7.71
N THR A 356 23.95 1.59 7.88
CA THR A 356 22.61 0.96 8.01
C THR A 356 22.13 0.28 6.72
N SER A 357 23.05 -0.12 5.84
CA SER A 357 22.74 -0.71 4.55
C SER A 357 22.43 -2.19 4.71
N GLU A 358 21.37 -2.63 4.04
CA GLU A 358 21.04 -4.03 3.83
C GLU A 358 21.68 -4.51 2.51
N TYR A 359 22.34 -5.67 2.53
CA TYR A 359 22.93 -6.30 1.35
C TYR A 359 22.29 -7.65 1.09
N PHE A 360 21.84 -7.87 -0.14
CA PHE A 360 21.46 -9.19 -0.60
C PHE A 360 22.68 -9.90 -1.18
N CYS A 361 23.05 -10.98 -0.52
CA CYS A 361 24.22 -11.73 -0.89
C CYS A 361 23.92 -13.21 -1.04
N ARG A 362 24.61 -13.82 -1.99
CA ARG A 362 24.59 -15.24 -2.26
C ARG A 362 25.89 -15.86 -1.76
N VAL A 363 25.79 -17.07 -1.22
CA VAL A 363 26.98 -17.88 -0.90
C VAL A 363 27.66 -18.30 -2.20
N ALA A 364 28.79 -17.70 -2.51
CA ALA A 364 29.61 -18.05 -3.66
C ALA A 364 30.48 -19.27 -3.37
N GLU A 365 31.06 -19.35 -2.16
CA GLU A 365 31.90 -20.45 -1.72
C GLU A 365 31.71 -20.72 -0.22
N ARG A 366 31.74 -22.00 0.16
CA ARG A 366 31.75 -22.44 1.55
C ARG A 366 32.94 -23.37 1.76
N ASN A 367 34.03 -22.82 2.27
CA ASN A 367 35.27 -23.56 2.40
C ASN A 367 35.45 -24.08 3.84
N LEU A 368 35.23 -25.38 4.01
CA LEU A 368 35.34 -26.04 5.32
C LEU A 368 36.80 -26.16 5.80
N ASN A 369 37.77 -26.16 4.87
CA ASN A 369 39.18 -26.34 5.21
C ASN A 369 39.78 -25.08 5.85
N TYR A 370 39.36 -23.90 5.36
CA TYR A 370 39.79 -22.60 5.89
C TYR A 370 38.79 -21.99 6.87
N GLY A 371 37.60 -22.58 7.01
CA GLY A 371 36.60 -22.13 7.97
C GLY A 371 35.93 -20.80 7.59
N PHE A 372 35.70 -20.54 6.29
CA PHE A 372 35.07 -19.30 5.84
C PHE A 372 33.90 -19.52 4.86
N LEU A 373 33.06 -18.50 4.77
CA LEU A 373 31.94 -18.33 3.88
C LEU A 373 32.14 -17.06 3.04
N LEU A 374 32.17 -17.22 1.71
CA LEU A 374 32.28 -16.09 0.80
C LEU A 374 30.90 -15.69 0.30
N LEU A 375 30.55 -14.44 0.55
CA LEU A 375 29.30 -13.82 0.16
C LEU A 375 29.54 -12.86 -1.01
N CYS A 376 28.79 -13.05 -2.09
CA CYS A 376 28.82 -12.19 -3.28
C CYS A 376 27.45 -11.57 -3.56
N ASN A 377 27.43 -10.40 -4.18
CA ASN A 377 26.20 -9.77 -4.66
C ASN A 377 25.68 -10.45 -5.93
N TYR A 378 24.61 -9.91 -6.52
CA TYR A 378 24.00 -10.45 -7.73
C TYR A 378 24.94 -10.48 -8.96
N SER A 379 25.88 -9.53 -9.06
CA SER A 379 26.91 -9.49 -10.11
C SER A 379 28.09 -10.44 -9.87
N GLY A 380 28.14 -11.14 -8.73
CA GLY A 380 29.26 -11.99 -8.32
C GLY A 380 30.42 -11.25 -7.67
N ALA A 381 30.26 -9.95 -7.38
CA ALA A 381 31.27 -9.17 -6.66
C ALA A 381 31.24 -9.49 -5.17
N ARG A 382 32.42 -9.53 -4.56
CA ARG A 382 32.60 -9.80 -3.13
C ARG A 382 31.87 -8.76 -2.30
N VAL A 383 30.98 -9.22 -1.42
CA VAL A 383 30.33 -8.42 -0.38
C VAL A 383 31.07 -8.60 0.95
N ALA A 384 31.27 -9.85 1.35
CA ALA A 384 31.92 -10.21 2.61
C ALA A 384 32.64 -11.56 2.51
N SER A 385 33.73 -11.70 3.25
CA SER A 385 34.45 -12.97 3.47
C SER A 385 34.43 -13.20 4.96
N LEU A 386 33.56 -14.10 5.42
CA LEU A 386 33.25 -14.29 6.84
C LEU A 386 33.83 -15.60 7.34
N THR A 387 34.52 -15.57 8.47
CA THR A 387 34.86 -16.79 9.22
C THR A 387 33.59 -17.45 9.76
N PHE A 388 33.66 -18.74 10.09
CA PHE A 388 32.53 -19.46 10.67
C PHE A 388 32.07 -18.88 12.01
N GLU A 389 33.00 -18.37 12.81
CA GLU A 389 32.68 -17.67 14.06
C GLU A 389 31.86 -16.40 13.77
N GLU A 390 32.29 -15.59 12.79
CA GLU A 390 31.55 -14.39 12.39
C GLU A 390 30.17 -14.72 11.81
N VAL A 391 30.05 -15.78 11.02
CA VAL A 391 28.75 -16.25 10.50
C VAL A 391 27.81 -16.61 11.64
N GLU A 392 28.29 -17.32 12.66
CA GLU A 392 27.50 -17.68 13.83
C GLU A 392 27.08 -16.44 14.64
N GLN A 393 28.02 -15.52 14.90
CA GLN A 393 27.74 -14.26 15.59
C GLN A 393 26.71 -13.40 14.83
N LEU A 394 26.85 -13.27 13.51
CA LEU A 394 25.93 -12.50 12.66
C LEU A 394 24.56 -13.18 12.54
N THR A 395 24.52 -14.51 12.50
CA THR A 395 23.25 -15.26 12.47
C THR A 395 22.52 -15.12 13.81
N ASN A 396 23.22 -15.27 14.94
CA ASN A 396 22.65 -15.17 16.28
C ASN A 396 22.17 -13.75 16.61
N SER A 397 22.84 -12.72 16.09
CA SER A 397 22.40 -11.33 16.21
C SER A 397 21.29 -10.94 15.24
N GLY A 398 20.89 -11.82 14.32
CA GLY A 398 19.90 -11.53 13.27
C GLY A 398 20.39 -10.58 12.18
N LYS A 399 21.69 -10.26 12.15
CA LYS A 399 22.33 -9.44 11.11
C LYS A 399 22.53 -10.21 9.81
N LEU A 400 22.69 -11.54 9.89
CA LEU A 400 22.71 -12.43 8.73
C LEU A 400 21.47 -13.33 8.81
N SER A 401 20.54 -13.17 7.86
CA SER A 401 19.32 -13.98 7.82
C SER A 401 19.20 -14.67 6.47
N LYS A 402 18.83 -15.97 6.49
CA LYS A 402 18.63 -16.74 5.27
C LYS A 402 17.41 -16.20 4.53
N LEU A 403 17.58 -15.81 3.28
CA LEU A 403 16.51 -15.34 2.44
C LEU A 403 15.87 -16.52 1.71
N SER A 404 14.68 -16.92 2.14
CA SER A 404 13.84 -17.84 1.37
C SER A 404 13.04 -17.04 0.34
N LEU A 405 13.54 -17.00 -0.91
CA LEU A 405 12.86 -16.31 -2.01
C LEU A 405 11.44 -16.84 -2.24
N ALA A 406 11.24 -18.16 -2.09
CA ALA A 406 9.93 -18.78 -2.20
C ALA A 406 8.98 -18.30 -1.09
N GLN A 407 9.45 -18.29 0.15
CA GLN A 407 8.63 -17.84 1.29
C GLN A 407 8.28 -16.36 1.18
N ARG A 408 9.19 -15.52 0.70
CA ARG A 408 8.91 -14.09 0.49
C ARG A 408 7.83 -13.88 -0.56
N TYR A 409 7.89 -14.61 -1.67
CA TYR A 409 6.85 -14.58 -2.70
C TYR A 409 5.49 -15.02 -2.16
N GLU A 410 5.46 -16.13 -1.42
CA GLU A 410 4.22 -16.64 -0.80
C GLU A 410 3.64 -15.61 0.19
N GLN A 411 4.46 -15.02 1.05
CA GLN A 411 4.04 -13.98 2.01
C GLN A 411 3.50 -12.73 1.30
N THR A 412 4.14 -12.31 0.21
CA THR A 412 3.67 -11.19 -0.61
C THR A 412 2.28 -11.50 -1.21
N ILE A 413 2.11 -12.67 -1.81
CA ILE A 413 0.82 -13.11 -2.35
C ILE A 413 -0.26 -13.14 -1.27
N GLU A 414 0.04 -13.74 -0.11
CA GLU A 414 -0.90 -13.80 1.02
C GLU A 414 -1.30 -12.40 1.51
N SER A 415 -0.34 -11.47 1.57
CA SER A 415 -0.60 -10.08 1.97
C SER A 415 -1.48 -9.35 0.96
N PHE A 416 -1.26 -9.56 -0.35
CA PHE A 416 -2.07 -8.96 -1.41
C PHE A 416 -3.48 -9.56 -1.45
N GLU A 417 -3.60 -10.88 -1.30
CA GLU A 417 -4.89 -11.56 -1.15
C GLU A 417 -5.70 -10.97 0.00
N LEU A 418 -5.06 -10.72 1.15
CA LEU A 418 -5.72 -10.10 2.30
C LEU A 418 -6.17 -8.67 1.98
N GLN A 419 -5.35 -7.86 1.30
CA GLN A 419 -5.72 -6.51 0.88
C GLN A 419 -6.90 -6.51 -0.11
N LEU A 420 -6.89 -7.40 -1.11
CA LEU A 420 -8.01 -7.55 -2.04
C LEU A 420 -9.30 -7.93 -1.32
N LYS A 421 -9.25 -8.89 -0.39
CA LYS A 421 -10.43 -9.26 0.43
C LYS A 421 -10.99 -8.07 1.21
N GLN A 422 -10.12 -7.25 1.80
CA GLN A 422 -10.53 -6.04 2.51
C GLN A 422 -11.17 -5.00 1.57
N GLN A 423 -10.62 -4.82 0.38
CA GLN A 423 -11.20 -3.91 -0.63
C GLN A 423 -12.56 -4.41 -1.13
N ILE A 424 -12.70 -5.71 -1.37
CA ILE A 424 -13.98 -6.35 -1.74
C ILE A 424 -15.02 -6.12 -0.64
N GLU A 425 -14.68 -6.37 0.63
CA GLU A 425 -15.58 -6.17 1.76
C GLU A 425 -15.99 -4.70 1.92
N HIS A 426 -15.06 -3.77 1.67
CA HIS A 426 -15.36 -2.34 1.66
C HIS A 426 -16.36 -1.96 0.57
N ILE A 427 -16.19 -2.49 -0.65
CA ILE A 427 -17.13 -2.28 -1.75
C ILE A 427 -18.51 -2.84 -1.41
N GLU A 428 -18.60 -4.04 -0.83
CA GLU A 428 -19.88 -4.64 -0.40
C GLU A 428 -20.58 -3.79 0.66
N LYS A 429 -19.84 -3.30 1.67
CA LYS A 429 -20.39 -2.42 2.72
C LYS A 429 -20.89 -1.10 2.14
N GLU A 430 -20.15 -0.51 1.20
CA GLU A 430 -20.59 0.70 0.50
C GLU A 430 -21.87 0.45 -0.30
N GLU A 431 -21.94 -0.64 -1.06
CA GLU A 431 -23.11 -0.99 -1.86
C GLU A 431 -24.33 -1.25 -0.98
N GLU A 432 -24.16 -1.99 0.13
CA GLU A 432 -25.22 -2.23 1.09
C GLU A 432 -25.71 -0.91 1.71
N SER A 433 -24.81 0.03 2.00
CA SER A 433 -25.16 1.35 2.52
C SER A 433 -25.93 2.20 1.51
N LYS A 434 -25.54 2.16 0.22
CA LYS A 434 -26.24 2.82 -0.89
C LYS A 434 -27.62 2.21 -1.11
N ASN A 435 -27.72 0.88 -1.11
CA ASN A 435 -28.99 0.17 -1.22
C ASN A 435 -29.92 0.48 -0.05
N LYS A 436 -29.41 0.50 1.19
CA LYS A 436 -30.17 0.96 2.38
C LYS A 436 -30.63 2.41 2.23
N ALA A 437 -29.78 3.31 1.73
CA ALA A 437 -30.13 4.70 1.50
C ALA A 437 -31.19 4.86 0.38
N ASN A 438 -31.08 4.10 -0.70
CA ASN A 438 -32.04 4.09 -1.81
C ASN A 438 -33.40 3.54 -1.37
N VAL A 439 -33.42 2.42 -0.64
CA VAL A 439 -34.64 1.87 -0.05
C VAL A 439 -35.26 2.87 0.93
N LYS A 440 -34.46 3.51 1.78
CA LYS A 440 -34.94 4.56 2.70
C LYS A 440 -35.52 5.75 1.94
N ARG A 441 -34.88 6.19 0.86
CA ARG A 441 -35.34 7.28 -0.01
C ARG A 441 -36.67 6.92 -0.69
N LEU A 442 -36.80 5.69 -1.18
CA LEU A 442 -38.03 5.18 -1.79
C LEU A 442 -39.17 5.05 -0.78
N LEU A 443 -38.88 4.60 0.44
CA LEU A 443 -39.85 4.53 1.53
C LEU A 443 -40.31 5.93 1.94
N LEU A 444 -39.39 6.88 2.09
CA LEU A 444 -39.72 8.27 2.42
C LEU A 444 -40.56 8.92 1.32
N SER A 445 -40.23 8.72 0.04
CA SER A 445 -41.03 9.27 -1.05
C SER A 445 -42.44 8.67 -1.10
N ARG A 446 -42.59 7.36 -0.85
CA ARG A 446 -43.92 6.72 -0.70
C ARG A 446 -44.69 7.26 0.49
N LEU A 447 -44.04 7.49 1.62
CA LEU A 447 -44.67 8.02 2.83
C LEU A 447 -45.11 9.47 2.62
N GLU A 448 -44.31 10.27 1.93
CA GLU A 448 -44.63 11.63 1.55
C GLU A 448 -45.78 11.69 0.53
N GLN A 449 -45.78 10.83 -0.49
CA GLN A 449 -46.92 10.67 -1.41
C GLN A 449 -48.18 10.27 -0.66
N SER A 450 -48.11 9.32 0.27
CA SER A 450 -49.25 8.92 1.10
C SER A 450 -49.74 10.06 2.00
N LYS A 451 -48.83 10.86 2.56
CA LYS A 451 -49.17 12.05 3.35
C LYS A 451 -49.85 13.11 2.49
N GLN A 452 -49.34 13.37 1.28
CA GLN A 452 -49.94 14.28 0.32
C GLN A 452 -51.34 13.81 -0.10
N GLN A 453 -51.53 12.52 -0.38
CA GLN A 453 -52.84 11.94 -0.66
C GLN A 453 -53.82 12.12 0.52
N ARG A 454 -53.39 11.84 1.76
CA ARG A 454 -54.23 12.06 2.95
C ARG A 454 -54.58 13.53 3.15
N MET A 455 -53.64 14.44 2.89
CA MET A 455 -53.89 15.88 2.96
C MET A 455 -54.88 16.33 1.88
N ALA A 456 -54.73 15.85 0.64
CA ALA A 456 -55.66 16.14 -0.45
C ALA A 456 -57.08 15.65 -0.14
N VAL A 457 -57.24 14.43 0.40
CA VAL A 457 -58.54 13.90 0.84
C VAL A 457 -59.14 14.77 1.96
N LYS A 458 -58.34 15.22 2.93
CA LYS A 458 -58.82 16.11 4.01
C LYS A 458 -59.26 17.48 3.48
N VAL A 459 -58.53 18.04 2.51
CA VAL A 459 -58.90 19.31 1.87
C VAL A 459 -60.22 19.15 1.11
N GLN A 460 -60.36 18.09 0.31
CA GLN A 460 -61.63 17.80 -0.39
C GLN A 460 -62.81 17.61 0.57
N GLN A 461 -62.60 16.93 1.70
CA GLN A 461 -63.65 16.79 2.73
C GLN A 461 -64.04 18.12 3.38
N ARG A 462 -63.08 19.03 3.61
CA ARG A 462 -63.38 20.37 4.14
C ARG A 462 -64.16 21.21 3.14
N GLU A 463 -63.76 21.20 1.87
CA GLU A 463 -64.48 21.91 0.81
C GLU A 463 -65.90 21.36 0.61
N ALA A 464 -66.09 20.04 0.66
CA ALA A 464 -67.41 19.43 0.56
C ALA A 464 -68.31 19.83 1.74
N LYS A 465 -67.77 19.90 2.96
CA LYS A 465 -68.50 20.38 4.14
C LYS A 465 -68.87 21.86 4.03
N GLN A 466 -67.95 22.70 3.57
CA GLN A 466 -68.20 24.14 3.42
C GLN A 466 -69.33 24.41 2.42
N ARG A 467 -69.32 23.71 1.27
CA ARG A 467 -70.39 23.83 0.27
C ARG A 467 -71.75 23.31 0.75
N ALA A 468 -71.76 22.37 1.70
CA ALA A 468 -73.01 21.91 2.30
C ALA A 468 -73.62 22.97 3.22
N ILE A 469 -72.79 23.63 4.05
CA ILE A 469 -73.21 24.71 4.95
C ILE A 469 -73.73 25.91 4.15
N GLU A 470 -73.01 26.34 3.12
CA GLU A 470 -73.43 27.46 2.26
C GLU A 470 -74.78 27.19 1.56
N ARG A 471 -75.06 25.94 1.18
CA ARG A 471 -76.36 25.55 0.61
C ARG A 471 -77.47 25.62 1.65
N GLU A 472 -77.24 25.12 2.86
CA GLU A 472 -78.23 25.19 3.94
C GLU A 472 -78.56 26.64 4.32
N GLU A 473 -77.55 27.50 4.42
CA GLU A 473 -77.73 28.93 4.68
C GLU A 473 -78.52 29.63 3.57
N SER A 474 -78.25 29.31 2.30
CA SER A 474 -78.99 29.89 1.16
C SER A 474 -80.47 29.46 1.15
N ILE A 475 -80.78 28.20 1.50
CA ILE A 475 -82.15 27.69 1.58
C ILE A 475 -82.90 28.33 2.74
N ALA A 476 -82.25 28.48 3.90
CA ALA A 476 -82.83 29.12 5.08
C ALA A 476 -83.11 30.61 4.86
N PHE A 477 -82.21 31.32 4.16
CA PHE A 477 -82.43 32.72 3.75
C PHE A 477 -83.62 32.84 2.80
N GLU A 478 -83.71 31.99 1.78
CA GLU A 478 -84.80 32.01 0.80
C GLU A 478 -86.17 31.69 1.45
N GLN A 479 -86.21 30.79 2.43
CA GLN A 479 -87.42 30.51 3.21
C GLN A 479 -87.88 31.73 4.02
N LYS A 480 -86.96 32.41 4.73
CA LYS A 480 -87.29 33.64 5.48
C LYS A 480 -87.78 34.77 4.57
N VAL A 481 -87.20 34.90 3.37
CA VAL A 481 -87.67 35.87 2.36
C VAL A 481 -89.10 35.56 1.94
N LYS A 482 -89.45 34.30 1.64
CA LYS A 482 -90.82 33.89 1.28
C LYS A 482 -91.83 34.11 2.40
N GLU A 483 -91.47 33.81 3.65
CA GLU A 483 -92.32 34.10 4.82
C GLU A 483 -92.58 35.59 4.98
N THR A 484 -91.56 36.41 4.73
CA THR A 484 -91.64 37.87 4.82
C THR A 484 -92.40 38.48 3.63
N GLU A 485 -92.32 37.92 2.44
CA GLU A 485 -93.18 38.29 1.31
C GLU A 485 -94.66 38.11 1.66
N ALA A 486 -95.01 37.00 2.32
CA ALA A 486 -96.38 36.74 2.79
C ALA A 486 -96.84 37.75 3.87
N PHE A 487 -95.92 38.30 4.67
CA PHE A 487 -96.21 39.41 5.60
C PHE A 487 -96.60 40.68 4.83
N PHE A 488 -95.84 41.04 3.80
CA PHE A 488 -96.14 42.20 2.96
C PHE A 488 -97.43 42.06 2.16
N ASP A 489 -97.86 40.83 1.85
CA ASP A 489 -99.15 40.59 1.21
C ASP A 489 -100.35 40.98 2.08
N LYS A 490 -100.21 40.88 3.40
CA LYS A 490 -101.22 41.24 4.41
C LYS A 490 -101.05 42.67 4.94
N LEU A 491 -100.10 43.43 4.40
CA LEU A 491 -99.77 44.75 4.91
C LEU A 491 -100.91 45.75 4.67
N ILE A 492 -101.32 46.43 5.74
CA ILE A 492 -102.40 47.41 5.70
C ILE A 492 -101.81 48.81 5.48
N PRO A 493 -102.40 49.65 4.60
CA PRO A 493 -102.04 51.05 4.48
C PRO A 493 -101.92 51.77 5.82
N GLY A 494 -100.78 52.42 6.04
CA GLY A 494 -100.42 53.13 7.26
C GLY A 494 -99.32 52.48 8.10
N ALA A 495 -98.85 51.27 7.75
CA ALA A 495 -97.71 50.64 8.43
C ALA A 495 -96.41 51.44 8.23
N THR A 496 -95.61 51.57 9.29
CA THR A 496 -94.40 52.40 9.29
C THR A 496 -93.15 51.55 9.42
N PHE A 497 -92.13 51.86 8.63
CA PHE A 497 -90.84 51.17 8.56
C PHE A 497 -89.70 52.18 8.74
N ILE A 498 -88.57 51.73 9.26
CA ILE A 498 -87.29 52.44 9.18
C ILE A 498 -86.49 51.80 8.05
N ASP A 499 -86.03 52.63 7.12
CA ASP A 499 -84.98 52.24 6.18
C ASP A 499 -83.62 52.66 6.74
N HIS A 500 -82.83 51.68 7.22
CA HIS A 500 -81.49 51.92 7.77
C HIS A 500 -80.47 52.31 6.69
N THR A 501 -80.81 52.15 5.41
CA THR A 501 -79.92 52.51 4.29
C THR A 501 -80.04 53.98 3.86
N SER A 502 -81.17 54.63 4.14
CA SER A 502 -81.45 56.02 3.74
C SER A 502 -81.72 56.92 4.94
N GLU A 503 -80.64 57.35 5.63
CA GLU A 503 -80.65 58.28 6.78
C GLU A 503 -81.66 57.94 7.89
N SER A 504 -82.00 56.66 8.08
CA SER A 504 -83.02 56.20 9.02
C SER A 504 -84.37 56.90 8.83
N SER A 505 -84.71 57.20 7.58
CA SER A 505 -85.95 57.88 7.26
C SER A 505 -87.14 56.95 7.51
N MET A 506 -88.09 57.41 8.34
CA MET A 506 -89.33 56.68 8.54
C MET A 506 -90.17 56.77 7.26
N VAL A 507 -90.47 55.61 6.69
CA VAL A 507 -91.30 55.47 5.51
C VAL A 507 -92.60 54.77 5.88
N GLN A 508 -93.71 55.31 5.41
CA GLN A 508 -95.04 54.79 5.68
C GLN A 508 -95.62 54.17 4.41
N PHE A 509 -96.12 52.96 4.52
CA PHE A 509 -96.80 52.26 3.45
C PHE A 509 -98.16 52.91 3.18
N VAL A 510 -98.46 53.27 1.94
CA VAL A 510 -99.70 53.98 1.58
C VAL A 510 -100.62 53.16 0.72
N VAL A 511 -100.09 52.47 -0.29
CA VAL A 511 -100.93 51.74 -1.23
C VAL A 511 -100.18 50.57 -1.88
N LYS A 512 -100.90 49.47 -2.08
CA LYS A 512 -100.47 48.33 -2.90
C LYS A 512 -101.04 48.49 -4.31
N LEU A 513 -100.16 48.50 -5.31
CA LEU A 513 -100.55 48.54 -6.71
C LEU A 513 -100.82 47.12 -7.24
N ARG A 514 -101.61 47.01 -8.32
CA ARG A 514 -102.00 45.70 -8.91
C ARG A 514 -100.81 44.85 -9.37
N ASN A 515 -99.65 45.45 -9.61
CA ASN A 515 -98.41 44.76 -10.01
C ASN A 515 -97.52 44.38 -8.81
N GLN A 516 -98.10 44.22 -7.61
CA GLN A 516 -97.38 43.86 -6.37
C GLN A 516 -96.30 44.87 -5.94
N LEU A 517 -96.32 46.09 -6.49
CA LEU A 517 -95.46 47.16 -6.01
C LEU A 517 -96.12 47.87 -4.82
N LEU A 518 -95.37 48.01 -3.75
CA LEU A 518 -95.77 48.73 -2.54
C LEU A 518 -95.20 50.14 -2.59
N VAL A 519 -96.07 51.14 -2.45
CA VAL A 519 -95.68 52.56 -2.48
C VAL A 519 -95.55 53.09 -1.06
N PHE A 520 -94.41 53.72 -0.78
CA PHE A 520 -94.12 54.32 0.52
C PHE A 520 -93.93 55.82 0.41
N VAL A 521 -94.32 56.54 1.45
CA VAL A 521 -94.17 57.98 1.59
C VAL A 521 -93.40 58.33 2.84
N ASN A 522 -92.79 59.51 2.89
CA ASN A 522 -92.18 60.04 4.10
C ASN A 522 -93.25 60.66 5.02
N LYS A 523 -92.83 61.16 6.18
CA LYS A 523 -93.69 61.90 7.14
C LYS A 523 -94.45 63.09 6.54
N ARG A 524 -94.01 63.62 5.39
CA ARG A 524 -94.67 64.74 4.67
C ARG A 524 -95.64 64.27 3.59
N GLY A 525 -95.84 62.96 3.44
CA GLY A 525 -96.71 62.38 2.40
C GLY A 525 -96.10 62.35 1.00
N VAL A 526 -94.81 62.71 0.86
CA VAL A 526 -94.10 62.65 -0.44
C VAL A 526 -93.64 61.23 -0.68
N ARG A 527 -93.89 60.70 -1.89
CA ARG A 527 -93.46 59.36 -2.30
C ARG A 527 -91.94 59.23 -2.23
N VAL A 528 -91.46 58.35 -1.36
CA VAL A 528 -90.02 58.06 -1.19
C VAL A 528 -89.59 56.98 -2.16
N GLY A 529 -90.46 56.00 -2.41
CA GLY A 529 -90.18 54.95 -3.37
C GLY A 529 -91.34 54.00 -3.59
N GLN A 530 -91.12 53.09 -4.52
CA GLN A 530 -92.05 52.06 -4.92
C GLN A 530 -91.24 50.81 -5.21
N TRP A 531 -91.44 49.76 -4.41
CA TRP A 531 -90.62 48.55 -4.47
C TRP A 531 -91.48 47.29 -4.54
N PRO A 532 -90.99 46.23 -5.19
CA PRO A 532 -91.66 44.94 -5.18
C PRO A 532 -91.56 44.28 -3.81
N THR A 533 -92.55 43.46 -3.50
CA THR A 533 -92.66 42.69 -2.25
C THR A 533 -91.38 41.93 -1.90
N ARG A 534 -90.78 41.27 -2.90
CA ARG A 534 -89.55 40.49 -2.76
C ARG A 534 -88.36 41.30 -2.29
N TYR A 535 -88.15 42.45 -2.92
CA TYR A 535 -87.03 43.33 -2.59
C TYR A 535 -87.14 43.85 -1.15
N LEU A 536 -88.36 44.17 -0.71
CA LEU A 536 -88.61 44.61 0.66
C LEU A 536 -88.45 43.47 1.66
N ALA A 537 -88.87 42.26 1.30
CA ALA A 537 -88.65 41.06 2.10
C ALA A 537 -87.17 40.74 2.27
N GLU A 538 -86.38 40.82 1.19
CA GLU A 538 -84.92 40.65 1.22
C GLU A 538 -84.27 41.69 2.14
N ARG A 539 -84.69 42.97 2.06
CA ARG A 539 -84.18 44.03 2.94
C ARG A 539 -84.61 43.91 4.39
N LEU A 540 -85.82 43.40 4.66
CA LEU A 540 -86.27 43.16 6.02
C LEU A 540 -85.51 41.98 6.65
N VAL A 541 -85.26 40.91 5.87
CA VAL A 541 -84.49 39.74 6.32
C VAL A 541 -83.01 40.06 6.48
N SER A 542 -82.44 40.93 5.63
CA SER A 542 -81.06 41.41 5.79
C SER A 542 -80.89 42.42 6.94
N GLY A 543 -81.99 42.87 7.56
CA GLY A 543 -81.98 43.86 8.64
C GLY A 543 -81.78 45.30 8.16
N GLU A 544 -81.79 45.54 6.86
CA GLU A 544 -81.75 46.90 6.28
C GLU A 544 -83.05 47.66 6.57
N TRP A 545 -84.16 46.96 6.73
CA TRP A 545 -85.46 47.54 7.03
C TRP A 545 -86.00 46.97 8.34
N GLU A 546 -86.65 47.81 9.14
CA GLU A 546 -87.26 47.41 10.40
C GLU A 546 -88.71 47.90 10.48
N VAL A 547 -89.63 47.02 10.87
CA VAL A 547 -91.05 47.36 11.02
C VAL A 547 -91.26 48.02 12.38
N LEU A 548 -91.58 49.32 12.39
CA LEU A 548 -91.78 50.05 13.65
C LEU A 548 -93.19 49.88 14.23
N SER A 549 -94.22 49.91 13.39
CA SER A 549 -95.61 49.76 13.85
C SER A 549 -96.58 49.43 12.72
N THR A 550 -97.43 48.44 12.97
CA THR A 550 -98.67 48.19 12.20
C THR A 550 -99.82 48.79 13.01
N ARG A 551 -100.78 49.50 12.36
CA ARG A 551 -101.86 50.26 13.04
C ARG A 551 -102.66 49.47 14.10
N GLN A 552 -102.71 48.14 14.00
CA GLN A 552 -103.32 47.29 15.04
C GLN A 552 -102.63 47.35 16.41
N SER A 553 -101.30 47.57 16.46
CA SER A 553 -100.56 47.71 17.73
C SER A 553 -100.87 49.05 18.42
N THR A 554 -101.09 50.12 17.65
CA THR A 554 -101.40 51.46 18.19
C THR A 554 -102.82 51.57 18.74
N GLU A 555 -103.79 50.84 18.15
CA GLU A 555 -105.16 50.78 18.69
C GLU A 555 -105.22 49.97 20.00
N GLN A 556 -104.53 48.82 20.08
CA GLN A 556 -104.46 48.03 21.32
C GLN A 556 -103.73 48.75 22.46
N THR A 557 -102.70 49.54 22.16
CA THR A 557 -101.97 50.32 23.19
C THR A 557 -102.83 51.49 23.69
N MET A 558 -103.66 52.11 22.83
CA MET A 558 -104.66 53.10 23.27
C MET A 558 -105.81 52.47 24.06
N GLU A 559 -106.30 51.29 23.68
CA GLU A 559 -107.32 50.57 24.47
C GLU A 559 -106.80 50.20 25.86
N GLN A 560 -105.54 49.75 25.98
CA GLN A 560 -104.90 49.46 27.27
C GLN A 560 -104.65 50.72 28.10
N LEU A 561 -104.24 51.84 27.50
CA LEU A 561 -104.10 53.13 28.20
C LEU A 561 -105.44 53.71 28.66
N VAL A 562 -106.51 53.56 27.87
CA VAL A 562 -107.88 53.98 28.23
C VAL A 562 -108.47 53.05 29.31
N ALA A 563 -108.16 51.75 29.28
CA ALA A 563 -108.51 50.81 30.35
C ALA A 563 -107.78 51.14 31.67
N HIS A 564 -106.50 51.52 31.61
CA HIS A 564 -105.72 51.90 32.78
C HIS A 564 -106.15 53.28 33.37
N GLN A 565 -106.59 54.22 32.52
CA GLN A 565 -107.19 55.49 32.95
C GLN A 565 -108.60 55.31 33.54
N ARG A 566 -109.38 54.32 33.08
CA ARG A 566 -110.67 53.98 33.69
C ARG A 566 -110.51 53.29 35.05
N GLN A 567 -109.44 52.51 35.26
CA GLN A 567 -109.13 51.90 36.56
C GLN A 567 -108.50 52.88 37.58
N SER A 568 -107.75 53.89 37.14
CA SER A 568 -107.16 54.93 38.02
C SER A 568 -108.16 56.03 38.45
N LYS A 569 -109.30 56.18 37.76
CA LYS A 569 -110.39 57.09 38.18
C LYS A 569 -111.39 56.47 39.17
N ILE A 570 -111.35 55.15 39.36
CA ILE A 570 -112.17 54.43 40.35
C ILE A 570 -111.46 54.31 41.72
N SER A 571 -110.19 54.71 41.81
CA SER A 571 -109.34 54.58 43.01
C SER A 571 -109.02 55.89 43.75
N SER A 572 -109.68 57.02 43.45
CA SER A 572 -109.40 58.32 44.13
C SER A 572 -110.61 59.05 44.76
N THR A 573 -111.71 58.36 45.02
CA THR A 573 -112.80 58.83 45.92
C THR A 573 -113.25 57.69 46.82
N GLY A 574 -112.46 57.39 47.85
CA GLY A 574 -112.70 56.28 48.78
C GLY A 574 -111.68 56.10 49.90
N ALA A 575 -111.09 57.17 50.42
CA ALA A 575 -110.53 57.25 51.77
C ALA A 575 -110.51 58.74 52.16
N GLY A 576 -111.41 59.14 53.07
CA GLY A 576 -111.59 60.52 53.50
C GLY A 576 -110.56 60.97 54.55
N THR A 577 -110.62 62.25 54.90
CA THR A 577 -109.72 63.07 55.75
C THR A 577 -108.44 63.57 55.09
#